data_AF-A0A1V4BMA6-F1
#
_entry.id   AF-A0A1V4BMA6-F1
#
_cell.length_a   1.000
_cell.length_b   1.000
_cell.length_c   1.000
_cell.angle_alpha   90.00
_cell.angle_beta   90.00
_cell.angle_gamma   90.00
#
_symmetry.space_group_name_H-M   'P 1'
#
loop_
_entity.id
_entity.type
_entity.pdbx_description
1 polymer ?
#
loop_
_entity_poly.entity_id
_entity_poly.type
_entity_poly.pdbx_seq_one_letter_code
_entity_poly.pdbx_strand_id
1 'polypeptide(L)' 'MTQTSQLVPLALEIAVRIQQAVYDCVYLALAVHKSCQMVTADERFFNSLQGDSLASYLFWLGTSRNYS' A
#
# COMPACT_ATOMS: atom_id res chain seq x y z
N MET A 1 -16.70 -10.74 -5.68
CA MET A 1 -15.31 -11.11 -6.02
C MET A 1 -14.68 -9.91 -6.70
N THR A 2 -13.61 -9.32 -6.15
CA THR A 2 -12.87 -8.25 -6.82
C THR A 2 -11.90 -8.91 -7.80
N GLN A 3 -12.00 -8.61 -9.08
CA GLN A 3 -11.05 -9.16 -10.07
C GLN A 3 -9.79 -8.30 -10.07
N THR A 4 -8.61 -8.93 -9.99
CA THR A 4 -7.31 -8.22 -10.01
C THR A 4 -7.17 -7.31 -11.23
N SER A 5 -7.75 -7.70 -12.37
CA SER A 5 -7.82 -6.89 -13.60
C SER A 5 -8.39 -5.49 -13.39
N GLN A 6 -9.29 -5.30 -12.42
CA GLN A 6 -9.89 -4.01 -12.10
C GLN A 6 -8.99 -3.12 -11.22
N LEU A 7 -7.99 -3.71 -10.55
CA LEU A 7 -7.06 -3.02 -9.67
C LEU A 7 -5.78 -2.60 -10.40
N VAL A 8 -5.39 -3.35 -11.44
CA VAL A 8 -4.15 -3.13 -12.19
C VAL A 8 -3.99 -1.70 -12.73
N PRO A 9 -5.02 -1.04 -13.30
CA PRO A 9 -4.87 0.34 -13.77
C PRO A 9 -4.45 1.31 -12.65
N LEU A 10 -5.15 1.27 -11.51
CA LEU A 10 -4.82 2.09 -10.35
C LEU A 10 -3.46 1.71 -9.75
N ALA A 11 -3.17 0.42 -9.63
CA ALA A 11 -1.89 -0.06 -9.12
C ALA A 11 -0.71 0.40 -9.97
N LEU A 12 -0.86 0.39 -11.30
CA LEU A 12 0.18 0.85 -12.22
C LEU A 12 0.38 2.37 -12.12
N GLU A 13 -0.70 3.15 -12.05
CA GLU A 13 -0.64 4.60 -11.84
C GLU A 13 0.11 4.94 -10.54
N ILE A 14 -0.24 4.26 -9.44
CA ILE A 14 0.44 4.41 -8.15
C ILE A 14 1.92 4.04 -8.32
N ALA A 15 2.23 2.86 -8.85
CA ALA A 15 3.60 2.35 -8.97
C ALA A 15 4.52 3.32 -9.71
N VAL A 16 4.04 3.91 -10.81
CA VAL A 16 4.77 4.93 -11.57
C VAL A 16 4.98 6.20 -10.74
N ARG A 17 3.93 6.66 -10.06
CA ARG A 17 3.95 7.90 -9.25
C ARG A 17 4.90 7.83 -8.06
N ILE A 18 4.93 6.71 -7.32
CA ILE A 18 5.75 6.53 -6.11
C ILE A 18 7.04 5.73 -6.35
N GLN A 19 7.32 5.36 -7.61
CA GLN A 19 8.47 4.56 -8.03
C GLN A 19 8.65 3.25 -7.24
N GLN A 20 7.56 2.52 -7.04
CA GLN A 20 7.55 1.22 -6.36
C GLN A 20 7.16 0.07 -7.31
N ALA A 21 7.32 -1.17 -6.84
CA ALA A 21 6.87 -2.33 -7.60
C ALA A 21 5.34 -2.33 -7.75
N VAL A 22 4.86 -2.75 -8.92
CA VAL A 22 3.43 -2.85 -9.22
C VAL A 22 2.72 -3.78 -8.22
N TYR A 23 3.40 -4.84 -7.77
CA TYR A 23 2.83 -5.82 -6.84
C TYR A 23 2.39 -5.20 -5.52
N ASP A 24 3.23 -4.36 -4.88
CA ASP A 24 2.87 -3.67 -3.63
C ASP A 24 1.70 -2.69 -3.86
N CYS A 25 1.69 -2.06 -5.02
CA CYS A 25 0.63 -1.13 -5.41
C CYS A 25 -0.71 -1.83 -5.70
N VAL A 26 -0.71 -3.12 -6.06
CA VAL A 26 -1.95 -3.92 -6.19
C VAL A 26 -2.62 -4.11 -4.83
N TYR A 27 -1.85 -4.36 -3.77
CA TYR A 27 -2.41 -4.45 -2.42
C TYR A 27 -2.90 -3.11 -1.90
N LEU A 28 -2.18 -2.02 -2.20
CA LEU A 28 -2.65 -0.68 -1.88
C LEU A 28 -3.94 -0.33 -2.63
N ALA A 29 -4.01 -0.63 -3.93
CA ALA A 29 -5.23 -0.43 -4.73
C ALA A 29 -6.41 -1.26 -4.20
N LEU A 30 -6.16 -2.48 -3.72
CA LEU A 30 -7.17 -3.29 -3.05
C LEU A 30 -7.65 -2.63 -1.76
N ALA A 31 -6.75 -2.12 -0.93
CA ALA A 31 -7.08 -1.44 0.32
C ALA A 31 -7.95 -0.20 0.09
N VAL A 32 -7.61 0.60 -0.93
CA VAL A 32 -8.44 1.73 -1.40
C VAL A 32 -9.82 1.25 -1.84
N HIS A 33 -9.88 0.23 -2.70
CA HIS A 33 -11.14 -0.31 -3.22
C HIS A 33 -12.04 -0.91 -2.13
N LYS A 34 -11.45 -1.44 -1.06
CA LYS A 34 -12.16 -2.00 0.10
C LYS A 34 -12.38 -1.01 1.23
N SER A 35 -11.87 0.22 1.10
CA SER A 35 -11.88 1.25 2.14
C SER A 35 -11.34 0.71 3.48
N CYS A 36 -10.23 -0.02 3.43
CA CYS A 36 -9.56 -0.59 4.59
C CYS A 36 -8.06 -0.28 4.56
N GLN A 37 -7.34 -0.64 5.63
CA GLN A 37 -5.89 -0.43 5.68
C GLN A 37 -5.12 -1.63 5.13
N MET A 38 -4.10 -1.36 4.31
CA MET A 38 -3.01 -2.27 4.02
C MET A 38 -2.00 -2.22 5.17
N VAL A 39 -1.87 -3.33 5.90
CA VAL A 39 -0.84 -3.50 6.92
C VAL A 39 0.46 -3.90 6.23
N THR A 40 1.56 -3.18 6.50
CA THR A 40 2.88 -3.52 5.96
C THR A 40 3.97 -3.39 7.02
N ALA A 41 4.97 -4.25 6.91
CA ALA A 41 6.26 -4.14 7.62
C ALA A 41 7.40 -3.75 6.67
N ASP A 42 7.11 -3.46 5.40
CA ASP A 42 8.08 -2.91 4.46
C ASP A 42 8.25 -1.41 4.70
N GLU A 43 9.35 -1.04 5.35
CA GLU A 43 9.68 0.34 5.69
C GLU A 43 9.89 1.20 4.46
N ARG A 44 10.49 0.66 3.39
CA ARG A 44 10.76 1.41 2.16
C ARG A 44 9.45 1.76 1.47
N PHE A 45 8.55 0.80 1.34
CA PHE A 45 7.23 1.03 0.75
C PHE A 45 6.42 2.01 1.59
N PHE A 46 6.37 1.83 2.91
CA PHE A 46 5.70 2.74 3.82
C PHE A 46 6.21 4.18 3.65
N ASN A 47 7.53 4.37 3.68
CA ASN A 47 8.16 5.67 3.53
C ASN A 47 7.93 6.31 2.16
N SER A 48 7.86 5.51 1.08
CA SER A 48 7.60 6.01 -0.28
C SER A 48 6.24 6.68 -0.44
N LEU A 49 5.30 6.40 0.47
CA LEU A 49 3.92 6.90 0.44
C LEU A 49 3.66 8.06 1.41
N GLN A 50 4.60 8.46 2.27
CA GLN A 50 4.38 9.44 3.33
C GLN A 50 4.00 10.87 2.87
N GLY A 51 4.13 11.18 1.57
CA GLY A 51 3.66 12.44 0.95
C GLY A 51 2.43 12.28 0.07
N ASP A 52 1.86 11.08 0.01
CA ASP A 52 0.76 10.70 -0.87
C ASP A 52 -0.57 10.69 -0.11
N SER A 53 -1.67 11.06 -0.77
CA SER A 53 -3.01 10.94 -0.17
C SER A 53 -3.34 9.50 0.22
N LEU A 54 -2.71 8.52 -0.44
CA LEU A 54 -2.89 7.11 -0.15
C LEU A 54 -2.17 6.62 1.11
N ALA A 55 -1.34 7.44 1.77
CA ALA A 55 -0.75 7.10 3.07
C ALA A 55 -1.79 6.74 4.12
N SER A 56 -2.99 7.32 4.04
CA SER A 56 -4.13 7.03 4.92
C SER A 56 -4.60 5.57 4.87
N TYR A 57 -4.31 4.87 3.77
CA TYR A 57 -4.63 3.45 3.58
C TYR A 57 -3.49 2.53 4.02
N LEU A 58 -2.39 3.06 4.56
CA LEU A 58 -1.28 2.26 5.09
C LEU A 58 -1.33 2.20 6.61
N PHE A 59 -1.04 1.01 7.14
CA PHE A 59 -0.79 0.79 8.55
C PHE A 59 0.60 0.19 8.73
N TRP A 60 1.46 0.89 9.44
CA TRP A 60 2.80 0.42 9.76
C TRP A 60 2.77 -0.61 10.89
N LEU A 61 3.26 -1.82 10.62
CA LEU A 61 3.36 -2.89 11.62
C LEU A 61 4.68 -2.84 12.41
N GLY A 62 5.70 -2.14 11.90
CA GLY A 62 7.06 -2.20 12.46
C GLY A 62 7.25 -1.33 13.70
N THR A 63 6.66 -1.72 14.83
CA THR A 63 7.24 -1.57 16.17
C THR A 63 6.50 -2.45 17.16
N SER A 64 7.01 -3.68 17.34
CA SER A 64 6.98 -4.34 18.64
C SER A 64 8.39 -4.23 19.22
N ARG A 65 8.71 -3.05 19.76
CA ARG A 65 9.82 -2.92 20.70
C ARG A 65 9.18 -2.91 22.08
N ASN A 66 8.87 -4.11 22.59
CA ASN A 66 8.62 -4.49 24.00
C ASN A 66 7.71 -5.74 24.08
N TYR A 67 8.31 -6.91 23.92
CA TYR A 67 7.91 -8.11 24.66
C TYR A 67 9.16 -8.63 25.36
N SER A 68 9.51 -8.02 26.49
CA SER A 68 10.37 -8.54 27.57
C SER A 68 10.24 -7.61 28.76
#